data_AF-A0A7J4HEU9-F1
#
_entry.id   AF-A0A7J4HEU9-F1
#
_cell.length_a   1.000
_cell.length_b   1.000
_cell.length_c   1.000
_cell.angle_alpha   90.00
_cell.angle_beta   90.00
_cell.angle_gamma   90.00
#
_symmetry.space_group_name_H-M   'P 1'
#
loop_
_entity.id
_entity.type
_entity.pdbx_description
1 polymer ?
#
loop_
_entity_poly.entity_id
_entity_poly.type
_entity_poly.pdbx_seq_one_letter_code
_entity_poly.pdbx_strand_id
1 'polypeptide(L)'
;MGVDDPVRFGAEFGPHRTKRASGVSLSTFKTLVWVSNLGGLILFAIGMELIIRGSFWFGIACIVTGVAIALFPSNYEIVGMEEMEVEE
;
A
#
# COMPACT_ATOMS: atom_id res chain seq x y z
N MET A 1 3.83 11.06 21.88
CA MET A 1 3.04 11.14 20.64
C MET A 1 2.57 12.57 20.53
N GLY A 2 3.13 13.34 19.61
CA GLY A 2 2.68 14.71 19.35
C GLY A 2 1.36 14.67 18.60
N VAL A 3 0.51 15.66 18.87
CA VAL A 3 -0.83 15.80 18.26
C VAL A 3 -0.74 16.08 16.75
N ASP A 4 0.46 16.38 16.24
CA ASP A 4 0.75 16.73 14.85
C ASP A 4 1.30 15.58 13.98
N ASP A 5 1.29 14.33 14.47
CA ASP A 5 1.72 13.20 13.64
C ASP A 5 0.57 12.77 12.72
N PRO A 6 0.70 12.92 11.38
CA PRO A 6 -0.37 12.65 10.43
C PRO A 6 -0.75 11.17 10.44
N VAL A 7 -2.06 10.89 10.35
CA VAL A 7 -2.59 9.54 10.38
C VAL A 7 -2.12 8.76 9.13
N ARG A 8 -1.32 7.72 9.35
CA ARG A 8 -0.79 6.84 8.31
C ARG A 8 -1.30 5.41 8.47
N PHE A 9 -1.58 4.74 7.35
CA PHE A 9 -1.88 3.31 7.36
C PHE A 9 -0.60 2.51 7.65
N GLY A 10 -0.67 1.62 8.64
CA GLY A 10 0.47 0.81 9.08
C GLY A 10 1.18 1.34 10.34
N ALA A 11 0.76 2.48 10.91
CA ALA A 11 1.24 3.01 12.20
C ALA A 11 2.78 2.94 12.38
N GLU A 12 3.29 2.03 13.21
CA GLU A 12 4.72 1.78 13.50
C GLU A 12 5.44 0.88 12.47
N PHE A 13 4.70 0.18 11.61
CA PHE A 13 5.25 -0.73 10.59
C PHE A 13 5.40 -0.06 9.22
N GLY A 14 5.11 1.24 9.11
CA GLY A 14 5.30 2.02 7.89
C GLY A 14 6.77 2.39 7.63
N PRO A 15 7.20 2.51 6.37
CA PRO A 15 8.57 2.93 6.02
C PRO A 15 8.93 4.32 6.57
N HIS A 16 10.20 4.49 6.98
CA HIS A 16 10.69 5.70 7.64
C HIS A 16 10.67 6.94 6.74
N ARG A 17 10.39 8.10 7.36
CA ARG A 17 10.22 9.42 6.74
C ARG A 17 11.36 9.76 5.76
N THR A 18 11.01 10.11 4.53
CA THR A 18 11.88 10.87 3.62
C THR A 18 11.22 12.21 3.31
N LYS A 19 12.00 13.29 3.10
CA LYS A 19 11.53 14.68 2.86
C LYS A 19 10.66 14.87 1.60
N ARG A 20 10.22 13.77 0.98
CA ARG A 20 9.52 13.69 -0.31
C ARG A 20 8.16 12.99 -0.20
N ALA A 21 7.60 12.88 1.01
CA ALA A 21 6.28 12.28 1.21
C ALA A 21 5.21 13.18 0.58
N SER A 22 4.73 12.80 -0.61
CA SER A 22 3.59 13.44 -1.24
C SER A 22 2.33 12.97 -0.52
N GLY A 23 1.74 13.85 0.27
CA GLY A 23 0.40 13.63 0.80
C GLY A 23 -0.63 13.45 -0.31
N VAL A 24 -1.51 12.46 -0.16
CA VAL A 24 -2.65 12.25 -1.07
C VAL A 24 -3.96 12.42 -0.30
N SER A 25 -5.04 12.83 -0.99
CA SER A 25 -6.36 12.92 -0.38
C SER A 25 -6.92 11.52 -0.05
N LEU A 26 -7.92 11.45 0.84
CA LEU A 26 -8.54 10.19 1.28
C LEU A 26 -9.18 9.39 0.13
N SER A 27 -9.76 10.07 -0.87
CA SER A 27 -10.35 9.42 -2.05
C SER A 27 -9.28 8.84 -2.99
N THR A 28 -8.18 9.57 -3.19
CA THR A 28 -7.01 9.09 -3.94
C THR A 28 -6.36 7.92 -3.22
N PHE A 29 -6.20 8.00 -1.89
CA PHE A 29 -5.67 6.92 -1.07
C PHE A 29 -6.53 5.64 -1.19
N LYS A 30 -7.85 5.75 -1.05
CA LYS A 30 -8.77 4.61 -1.19
C LYS A 30 -8.68 3.96 -2.57
N THR A 31 -8.53 4.77 -3.62
CA THR A 31 -8.35 4.27 -4.98
C THR A 31 -7.02 3.54 -5.12
N LEU A 32 -5.96 4.09 -4.53
CA LEU A 32 -4.62 3.50 -4.54
C LEU A 32 -4.62 2.12 -3.85
N VAL A 33 -5.28 2.01 -2.69
CA VAL A 33 -5.45 0.74 -1.96
C VAL A 33 -6.16 -0.29 -2.82
N TRP A 34 -7.26 0.09 -3.49
CA TRP A 34 -8.01 -0.83 -4.32
C TRP A 34 -7.24 -1.31 -5.54
N VAL A 35 -6.66 -0.38 -6.30
CA VAL A 35 -5.94 -0.69 -7.54
C VAL A 35 -4.72 -1.56 -7.24
N SER A 36 -3.97 -1.23 -6.19
CA SER A 36 -2.77 -1.97 -5.81
C SER A 36 -3.07 -3.34 -5.21
N ASN A 37 -4.03 -3.47 -4.29
CA ASN A 37 -4.37 -4.79 -3.73
C ASN A 37 -4.98 -5.71 -4.78
N LEU A 38 -5.85 -5.20 -5.66
CA LEU A 38 -6.39 -6.00 -6.75
C LEU A 38 -5.30 -6.43 -7.73
N GLY A 39 -4.41 -5.51 -8.12
CA GLY A 39 -3.27 -5.82 -8.98
C GLY A 39 -2.29 -6.82 -8.34
N GLY A 40 -2.00 -6.65 -7.05
CA GLY A 40 -1.14 -7.55 -6.28
C GLY A 40 -1.71 -8.97 -6.15
N LEU A 41 -3.02 -9.09 -5.89
CA LEU A 41 -3.72 -10.38 -5.87
C LEU A 41 -3.72 -11.07 -7.24
N ILE A 42 -3.91 -10.31 -8.32
CA ILE A 42 -3.85 -10.86 -9.68
C ILE A 42 -2.43 -11.39 -9.98
N LEU A 43 -1.40 -10.62 -9.66
CA LEU A 43 -0.01 -11.06 -9.82
C LEU A 43 0.33 -12.28 -8.96
N PHE A 44 -0.24 -12.36 -7.75
CA PHE A 44 -0.10 -13.53 -6.89
C PHE A 44 -0.74 -14.78 -7.53
N ALA A 45 -1.95 -14.66 -8.07
CA ALA A 45 -2.63 -15.75 -8.77
C ALA A 45 -1.85 -16.22 -10.01
N ILE A 46 -1.33 -15.28 -10.82
CA ILE A 46 -0.46 -15.58 -11.97
C ILE A 46 0.82 -16.27 -11.52
N GLY A 47 1.43 -15.79 -10.43
CA GLY A 47 2.64 -16.41 -9.87
C GLY A 47 2.42 -17.85 -9.44
N MET A 48 1.29 -18.16 -8.80
CA MET A 48 0.91 -19.53 -8.45
C MET A 48 0.71 -20.40 -9.70
N GLU A 49 0.04 -19.89 -10.72
CA GLU A 49 -0.14 -20.60 -11.99
C GLU A 49 1.20 -20.92 -12.67
N LEU A 50 2.15 -19.97 -12.66
CA LEU A 50 3.49 -20.16 -13.23
C LEU A 50 4.30 -21.22 -12.48
N ILE A 51 4.17 -21.29 -11.15
CA ILE A 51 4.79 -22.35 -10.33
C ILE A 51 4.27 -23.72 -10.75
N ILE A 52 2.95 -23.87 -10.92
CA ILE A 52 2.31 -25.13 -11.33
C ILE A 52 2.76 -25.54 -12.74
N ARG A 53 2.97 -24.59 -13.66
CA ARG A 53 3.41 -24.83 -15.04
C ARG A 53 4.91 -25.12 -15.20
N GLY A 54 5.68 -25.18 -14.10
CA GLY A 54 7.12 -25.46 -14.12
C GLY A 54 8.02 -24.23 -14.26
N SER A 55 7.44 -23.02 -14.29
CA SER A 55 8.17 -21.74 -14.33
C SER A 55 8.38 -21.19 -12.92
N PHE A 56 9.00 -21.99 -12.05
CA PHE A 56 9.11 -21.72 -10.61
C PHE A 56 9.72 -20.35 -10.28
N TRP A 57 10.85 -20.02 -10.89
CA TRP A 57 11.56 -18.75 -10.64
C TRP A 57 10.75 -17.52 -11.07
N PHE A 58 10.08 -17.59 -12.22
CA PHE A 58 9.19 -16.51 -12.66
C PHE A 58 7.96 -16.39 -11.75
N GLY A 59 7.42 -17.52 -11.27
CA GLY A 59 6.32 -17.52 -10.32
C GLY A 59 6.68 -16.87 -8.99
N ILE A 60 7.87 -17.17 -8.43
CA ILE A 60 8.38 -16.48 -7.24
C ILE A 60 8.55 -14.99 -7.51
N ALA A 61 9.14 -14.61 -8.64
CA ALA A 61 9.32 -13.20 -8.98
C ALA A 61 7.98 -12.45 -9.08
N CYS A 62 6.95 -13.08 -9.65
CA CYS A 62 5.59 -12.54 -9.71
C CYS A 62 4.98 -12.36 -8.31
N ILE A 63 5.14 -13.34 -7.42
CA ILE A 63 4.62 -13.25 -6.04
C ILE A 63 5.29 -12.12 -5.27
N VAL A 64 6.62 -12.04 -5.30
CA VAL A 64 7.37 -10.97 -4.61
C VAL A 64 6.96 -9.60 -5.13
N THR A 65 6.83 -9.46 -6.45
CA THR A 65 6.36 -8.22 -7.09
C THR A 65 4.92 -7.89 -6.70
N GLY A 66 4.03 -8.89 -6.65
CA GLY A 66 2.64 -8.73 -6.23
C GLY A 66 2.52 -8.25 -4.79
N VAL A 67 3.34 -8.76 -3.88
CA VAL A 67 3.41 -8.31 -2.48
C VAL A 67 3.91 -6.87 -2.40
N ALA A 68 4.97 -6.53 -3.14
CA ALA A 68 5.49 -5.16 -3.18
C ALA A 68 4.43 -4.15 -3.67
N ILE A 69 3.63 -4.53 -4.67
CA ILE A 69 2.53 -3.70 -5.18
C ILE A 69 1.41 -3.60 -4.13
N ALA A 70 1.01 -4.70 -3.49
CA ALA A 70 -0.04 -4.66 -2.45
C ALA A 70 0.34 -3.78 -1.24
N LEU A 71 1.64 -3.68 -0.93
CA LEU A 71 2.16 -2.81 0.13
C LEU A 71 2.37 -1.35 -0.30
N PHE A 72 2.28 -1.05 -1.59
CA PHE A 72 2.49 0.30 -2.14
C PHE A 72 1.66 1.40 -1.46
N PRO A 73 0.37 1.19 -1.10
CA PRO A 73 -0.42 2.20 -0.40
C PRO A 73 0.11 2.59 0.97
N SER A 74 0.76 1.66 1.67
CA SER A 74 1.36 1.92 2.99
C SER A 74 2.52 2.94 2.93
N ASN A 75 2.98 3.29 1.72
CA ASN A 75 4.02 4.27 1.50
C ASN A 75 3.47 5.71 1.30
N TYR A 76 2.15 5.90 1.31
CA TYR A 76 1.50 7.20 1.16
C TYR A 76 0.88 7.68 2.48
N GLU A 77 0.98 8.99 2.70
CA GLU A 77 0.37 9.67 3.83
C GLU A 77 -0.96 10.30 3.40
N ILE A 78 -1.99 10.21 4.25
CA ILE A 78 -3.27 10.84 3.98
C ILE A 78 -3.19 12.27 4.47
N VAL A 79 -3.05 13.22 3.54
CA VAL A 79 -3.08 14.66 3.86
C VAL A 79 -4.53 15.14 3.78
N GLY A 80 -4.96 15.89 4.79
CA GLY A 80 -6.36 16.34 4.95
C GLY A 80 -7.16 15.59 6.01
N MET A 81 -6.51 14.87 6.92
CA MET A 81 -7.15 14.37 8.16
C MET A 81 -7.06 15.38 9.33
N GLU A 82 -6.73 16.65 9.06
CA GLU A 82 -6.68 17.71 10.08
C GLU A 82 -8.06 18.33 10.43
N GLU A 83 -9.19 17.89 9.85
CA GLU A 83 -10.50 18.52 10.12
C GLU A 83 -11.64 17.52 10.33
N MET A 84 -11.43 16.53 11.19
CA MET A 84 -12.57 15.93 11.92
C MET A 84 -12.30 16.06 13.41
N GLU A 85 -12.16 17.30 13.87
CA GLU A 85 -12.52 17.64 15.24
C GLU A 85 -14.01 17.32 15.39
N VAL A 86 -14.27 16.29 16.19
CA VAL A 86 -15.47 16.01 16.98
C VAL A 86 -16.54 17.11 16.88
N GLU A 87 -17.59 16.89 16.08
CA GLU A 87 -18.89 17.52 16.35
C GLU A 87 -19.52 16.78 17.55
N GLU A 88 -19.89 17.53 18.60
CA GLU A 88 -20.46 17.09 19.88
C GLU A 88 -21.65 16.12 19.77
#